data_AF-A0A510KDX7-F1
#
_entry.id   AF-A0A510KDX7-F1
#
_cell.length_a   1.000
_cell.length_b   1.000
_cell.length_c   1.000
_cell.angle_alpha   90.00
_cell.angle_beta   90.00
_cell.angle_gamma   90.00
#
_symmetry.space_group_name_H-M   'P 1'
#
loop_
_entity.id
_entity.type
_entity.pdbx_description
1 polymer ?
#
loop_
_entity_poly.entity_id
_entity_poly.type
_entity_poly.pdbx_seq_one_letter_code
_entity_poly.pdbx_strand_id
1 'polypeptide(L)'
;MKKYLCLFILLILTSCTTLSSTVNNVSQVEAGKINAEITKITEDFKNAASLNEYDKLKEVFLPTFKNNIIVKKIQEYDLSGLTFVFSDVNVVSKNKANSMMVINFATASNYYKLTWKRTDDNLWKISNVAEKK
;
A
#
# COMPACT_ATOMS: atom_id res chain seq x y z
N MET A 1 15.42 -31.26 -4.10
CA MET A 1 16.39 -30.16 -4.19
C MET A 1 15.98 -29.06 -3.21
N LYS A 2 16.44 -29.18 -1.96
CA LYS A 2 16.19 -28.25 -0.85
C LYS A 2 17.54 -27.59 -0.55
N LYS A 3 17.76 -26.33 -0.95
CA LYS A 3 18.81 -25.43 -0.39
C LYS A 3 18.89 -24.04 -1.05
N TYR A 4 18.30 -23.81 -2.23
CA TYR A 4 18.40 -22.50 -2.89
C TYR A 4 17.29 -21.49 -2.56
N LEU A 5 16.21 -21.90 -1.87
CA LEU A 5 15.12 -20.99 -1.52
C LEU A 5 15.49 -20.01 -0.38
N CYS A 6 16.55 -20.29 0.38
CA CYS A 6 16.96 -19.46 1.52
C CYS A 6 17.84 -18.26 1.10
N LEU A 7 18.44 -18.27 -0.09
CA LEU A 7 19.46 -17.29 -0.45
C LEU A 7 18.87 -15.93 -0.88
N PHE A 8 17.64 -15.91 -1.41
CA PHE A 8 16.94 -14.66 -1.77
C PHE A 8 16.35 -13.92 -0.55
N ILE A 9 16.31 -14.55 0.63
CA ILE A 9 15.77 -13.94 1.85
C ILE A 9 16.85 -13.15 2.61
N LEU A 10 18.14 -13.46 2.41
CA LEU A 10 19.23 -12.78 3.12
C LEU A 10 19.61 -11.39 2.58
N LEU A 11 19.26 -11.08 1.33
CA LEU A 11 19.66 -9.82 0.66
C LEU A 11 18.76 -8.61 0.98
N ILE A 12 17.74 -8.77 1.84
CA ILE A 12 16.76 -7.72 2.13
C ILE A 12 17.06 -6.95 3.43
N LEU A 13 18.23 -7.18 4.05
CA LEU A 13 18.54 -6.65 5.40
C LEU A 13 19.59 -5.52 5.47
N THR A 14 20.06 -4.95 4.35
CA THR A 14 21.12 -3.91 4.39
C THR A 14 20.73 -2.50 3.98
N SER A 15 19.47 -2.20 3.64
CA SER A 15 19.03 -0.80 3.51
C SER A 15 18.57 -0.24 4.86
N CYS A 16 19.51 -0.21 5.82
CA CYS A 16 19.42 0.68 6.96
C CYS A 16 19.78 2.09 6.49
N THR A 17 18.84 2.79 5.86
CA THR A 17 18.92 4.25 5.79
C THR A 17 18.35 4.80 7.08
N THR A 18 19.20 5.39 7.90
CA THR A 18 18.77 6.22 9.02
C THR A 18 17.89 7.34 8.46
N LEU A 19 16.58 7.21 8.63
CA LEU A 19 15.64 8.29 8.37
C LEU A 19 15.94 9.35 9.44
N SER A 20 16.55 10.48 9.05
CA SER A 20 16.53 11.65 9.91
C SER A 20 15.05 12.01 10.11
N SER A 21 14.53 11.77 11.31
CA SER A 21 13.19 12.19 11.67
C SER A 21 13.20 13.70 11.90
N THR A 22 13.27 14.46 10.82
CA THR A 22 12.81 15.85 10.86
C THR A 22 11.31 15.74 11.10
N VAL A 23 10.90 16.02 12.33
CA VAL A 23 9.49 16.10 12.72
C VAL A 23 8.91 17.31 12.00
N ASN A 24 8.52 17.11 10.75
CA ASN A 24 7.70 18.07 10.02
C ASN A 24 6.31 17.98 10.65
N ASN A 25 6.04 18.83 11.64
CA ASN A 25 4.72 18.97 12.23
C ASN A 25 3.72 19.33 11.10
N VAL A 26 2.96 18.35 10.64
CA VAL A 26 1.89 18.54 9.66
C VAL A 26 0.73 19.18 10.42
N SER A 27 0.23 20.33 9.94
CA SER A 27 -0.94 20.96 10.56
C SER A 27 -2.16 20.04 10.49
N GLN A 28 -3.08 20.16 11.45
CA GLN A 28 -4.32 19.37 11.45
C GLN A 28 -5.13 19.56 10.15
N VAL A 29 -5.14 20.78 9.61
CA VAL A 29 -5.80 21.11 8.33
C VAL A 29 -5.14 20.36 7.17
N GLU A 30 -3.81 20.34 7.11
CA GLU A 30 -3.06 19.63 6.06
C GLU A 30 -3.20 18.11 6.19
N ALA A 31 -3.16 17.58 7.42
CA ALA A 31 -3.42 16.17 7.69
C ALA A 31 -4.84 15.76 7.27
N GLY A 32 -5.84 16.61 7.54
CA GLY A 32 -7.23 16.39 7.10
C GLY A 32 -7.38 16.33 5.58
N LYS A 33 -6.68 17.20 4.84
CA LYS A 33 -6.65 17.17 3.36
C LYS A 33 -6.01 15.88 2.84
N ILE A 34 -4.86 15.49 3.39
CA ILE A 34 -4.17 14.26 3.01
C ILE A 34 -5.04 13.03 3.28
N ASN A 35 -5.72 12.99 4.44
CA ASN A 35 -6.64 11.91 4.77
C ASN A 35 -7.79 11.82 3.76
N ALA A 36 -8.41 12.94 3.40
CA ALA A 36 -9.50 12.96 2.42
C ALA A 36 -9.05 12.49 1.03
N GLU A 37 -7.87 12.95 0.56
CA GLU A 37 -7.28 12.51 -0.72
C GLU A 37 -7.05 10.99 -0.75
N ILE A 38 -6.41 10.44 0.29
CA ILE A 38 -6.12 9.00 0.36
C ILE A 38 -7.41 8.19 0.55
N THR A 39 -8.38 8.68 1.34
CA THR A 39 -9.66 7.99 1.53
C THR A 39 -10.38 7.81 0.20
N LYS A 40 -10.45 8.87 -0.62
CA LYS A 40 -11.03 8.79 -1.96
C LYS A 40 -10.34 7.73 -2.82
N ILE A 41 -9.00 7.70 -2.83
CA ILE A 41 -8.24 6.68 -3.57
C ILE A 41 -8.58 5.27 -3.08
N THR A 42 -8.76 5.06 -1.78
CA THR A 42 -9.15 3.74 -1.24
C THR A 42 -10.58 3.34 -1.58
N GLU A 43 -11.50 4.30 -1.70
CA GLU A 43 -12.87 4.04 -2.18
C GLU A 43 -12.86 3.65 -3.66
N ASP A 44 -12.15 4.41 -4.49
CA ASP A 44 -11.96 4.11 -5.92
C ASP A 44 -11.28 2.74 -6.11
N PHE A 45 -10.30 2.41 -5.26
CA PHE A 45 -9.67 1.09 -5.25
C PHE A 45 -10.66 -0.03 -4.95
N LYS A 46 -11.52 0.12 -3.94
CA LYS A 46 -12.54 -0.89 -3.59
C LYS A 46 -13.51 -1.11 -4.75
N ASN A 47 -13.95 -0.02 -5.38
CA ASN A 47 -14.86 -0.09 -6.53
C ASN A 47 -14.20 -0.80 -7.71
N ALA A 48 -12.98 -0.41 -8.08
CA ALA A 48 -12.22 -1.06 -9.14
C ALA A 48 -11.97 -2.55 -8.85
N ALA A 49 -11.68 -2.92 -7.58
CA ALA A 49 -11.49 -4.30 -7.18
C ALA A 49 -12.79 -5.12 -7.31
N SER A 50 -13.94 -4.57 -6.90
CA SER A 50 -15.23 -5.25 -7.04
C SER A 50 -15.61 -5.54 -8.50
N LEU A 51 -15.07 -4.76 -9.44
CA LEU A 51 -15.30 -4.87 -10.87
C LEU A 51 -14.15 -5.55 -11.63
N ASN A 52 -13.11 -6.03 -10.92
CA ASN A 52 -11.88 -6.58 -11.53
C ASN A 52 -11.21 -5.62 -12.55
N GLU A 53 -11.30 -4.32 -12.34
CA GLU A 53 -10.67 -3.29 -13.19
C GLU A 53 -9.17 -3.15 -12.87
N TYR A 54 -8.37 -4.16 -13.21
CA TYR A 54 -6.97 -4.26 -12.80
C TYR A 54 -6.08 -3.10 -13.26
N ASP A 55 -6.38 -2.48 -14.41
CA ASP A 55 -5.62 -1.33 -14.89
C ASP A 55 -5.75 -0.13 -13.95
N LYS A 56 -6.94 0.11 -13.40
CA LYS A 56 -7.16 1.15 -12.40
C LYS A 56 -6.46 0.81 -11.07
N LEU A 57 -6.50 -0.46 -10.66
CA LEU A 57 -5.81 -0.90 -9.43
C LEU A 57 -4.30 -0.67 -9.53
N LYS A 58 -3.71 -0.98 -10.70
CA LYS A 58 -2.28 -0.77 -10.96
C LYS A 58 -1.86 0.69 -10.79
N GLU A 59 -2.70 1.65 -11.17
CA GLU A 59 -2.39 3.09 -11.07
C GLU A 59 -2.18 3.57 -9.64
N VAL A 60 -2.80 2.90 -8.66
CA VAL A 60 -2.69 3.22 -7.23
C VAL A 60 -1.30 2.89 -6.68
N PHE A 61 -0.56 1.98 -7.29
CA PHE A 61 0.77 1.59 -6.85
C PHE A 61 1.87 2.41 -7.52
N LEU A 62 2.94 2.73 -6.77
CA LEU A 62 4.18 3.19 -7.38
C LEU A 62 4.80 2.05 -8.20
N PRO A 63 5.34 2.31 -9.40
CA PRO A 63 5.89 1.29 -10.31
C PRO A 63 7.28 0.79 -9.87
N THR A 64 7.41 0.37 -8.62
CA THR A 64 8.62 -0.26 -8.09
C THR A 64 8.63 -1.75 -8.43
N PHE A 65 9.81 -2.38 -8.43
CA PHE A 65 9.93 -3.81 -8.69
C PHE A 65 9.01 -4.65 -7.77
N LYS A 66 9.03 -4.36 -6.46
CA LYS A 66 8.20 -5.06 -5.47
C LYS A 66 6.71 -4.87 -5.74
N ASN A 67 6.27 -3.64 -5.99
CA ASN A 67 4.85 -3.38 -6.24
C ASN A 67 4.38 -3.97 -7.57
N ASN A 68 5.24 -3.97 -8.60
CA ASN A 68 4.92 -4.61 -9.88
C ASN A 68 4.68 -6.12 -9.71
N ILE A 69 5.43 -6.79 -8.82
CA ILE A 69 5.17 -8.19 -8.47
C ILE A 69 3.81 -8.34 -7.77
N ILE A 70 3.51 -7.47 -6.80
CA ILE A 70 2.22 -7.49 -6.08
C ILE A 70 1.05 -7.29 -7.05
N VAL A 71 1.10 -6.28 -7.92
CA VAL A 71 0.06 -6.02 -8.92
C VAL A 71 -0.14 -7.21 -9.84
N LYS A 72 0.95 -7.80 -10.35
CA LYS A 72 0.87 -9.02 -11.18
C LYS A 72 0.20 -10.18 -10.43
N LYS A 73 0.51 -10.33 -9.13
CA LYS A 73 -0.13 -11.36 -8.31
C LYS A 73 -1.61 -11.08 -8.07
N ILE A 74 -1.99 -9.85 -7.77
CA ILE A 74 -3.39 -9.46 -7.62
C ILE A 74 -4.19 -9.74 -8.90
N GLN A 75 -3.60 -9.50 -10.08
CA GLN A 75 -4.20 -9.76 -11.39
C GLN A 75 -4.48 -11.24 -11.68
N GLU A 76 -3.88 -12.17 -10.94
CA GLU A 76 -4.12 -13.62 -11.09
C GLU A 76 -5.41 -14.07 -10.38
N TYR A 77 -6.06 -13.22 -9.57
CA TYR A 77 -7.22 -13.58 -8.74
C TYR A 77 -8.48 -12.79 -9.12
N ASP A 78 -9.65 -13.43 -9.04
CA ASP A 78 -10.94 -12.73 -9.05
C ASP A 78 -11.15 -11.99 -7.73
N LEU A 79 -11.09 -10.66 -7.79
CA LEU A 79 -11.19 -9.77 -6.64
C LEU A 79 -12.63 -9.44 -6.28
N SER A 80 -13.61 -9.74 -7.15
CA SER A 80 -15.03 -9.45 -6.88
C SER A 80 -15.58 -10.22 -5.68
N GLY A 81 -14.98 -11.37 -5.37
CA GLY A 81 -15.28 -12.16 -4.16
C GLY A 81 -14.52 -11.73 -2.91
N LEU A 82 -13.68 -10.69 -2.98
CA LEU A 82 -12.88 -10.18 -1.87
C LEU A 82 -13.47 -8.88 -1.31
N THR A 83 -13.43 -8.73 0.01
CA THR A 83 -13.76 -7.45 0.65
C THR A 83 -12.50 -6.77 1.14
N PHE A 84 -12.27 -5.54 0.66
CA PHE A 84 -11.16 -4.69 1.08
C PHE A 84 -11.61 -3.64 2.08
N VAL A 85 -11.01 -3.64 3.27
CA VAL A 85 -11.25 -2.64 4.32
C VAL A 85 -9.96 -1.88 4.58
N PHE A 86 -10.04 -0.57 4.69
CA PHE A 86 -8.89 0.30 4.99
C PHE A 86 -9.11 0.99 6.31
N SER A 87 -8.06 1.10 7.13
CA SER A 87 -8.09 1.93 8.34
C SER A 87 -7.99 3.41 8.00
N ASP A 88 -8.23 4.23 9.02
CA ASP A 88 -7.84 5.65 9.00
C ASP A 88 -6.36 5.82 8.62
N VAL A 89 -6.08 6.96 7.98
CA VAL A 89 -4.74 7.33 7.52
C VAL A 89 -3.96 7.98 8.65
N ASN A 90 -2.81 7.41 8.98
CA ASN A 90 -1.82 8.02 9.85
C ASN A 90 -0.83 8.86 9.01
N VAL A 91 -1.01 10.18 9.02
CA VAL A 91 -0.14 11.12 8.29
C VAL A 91 1.18 11.28 9.02
N VAL A 92 2.27 10.87 8.37
CA VAL A 92 3.64 10.93 8.93
C VAL A 92 4.33 12.24 8.55
N SER A 93 4.09 12.72 7.35
CA SER A 93 4.59 14.00 6.82
C SER A 93 3.75 14.43 5.62
N LYS A 94 4.04 15.61 5.06
CA LYS A 94 3.36 16.14 3.86
C LYS A 94 3.36 15.17 2.66
N ASN A 95 4.38 14.30 2.58
CA ASN A 95 4.61 13.42 1.43
C ASN A 95 4.62 11.92 1.82
N LYS A 96 4.29 11.60 3.08
CA LYS A 96 4.27 10.22 3.57
C LYS A 96 3.13 9.99 4.55
N ALA A 97 2.39 8.90 4.34
CA ALA A 97 1.36 8.46 5.27
C ALA A 97 1.36 6.92 5.37
N ASN A 98 0.72 6.38 6.40
CA ASN A 98 0.55 4.95 6.59
C ASN A 98 -0.93 4.63 6.80
N SER A 99 -1.34 3.43 6.39
CA SER A 99 -2.63 2.87 6.79
C SER A 99 -2.55 1.35 6.86
N MET A 100 -3.63 0.71 7.28
CA MET A 100 -3.81 -0.73 7.21
C MET A 100 -4.84 -1.07 6.13
N MET A 101 -4.58 -2.11 5.37
CA MET A 101 -5.56 -2.77 4.50
C MET A 101 -5.82 -4.17 5.03
N VAL A 102 -7.09 -4.54 5.10
CA VAL A 102 -7.56 -5.88 5.43
C VAL A 102 -8.23 -6.44 4.20
N ILE A 103 -7.82 -7.64 3.79
CA ILE A 103 -8.46 -8.40 2.72
C ILE A 103 -9.19 -9.56 3.37
N ASN A 104 -10.52 -9.57 3.25
CA ASN A 104 -11.35 -10.65 3.73
C ASN A 104 -11.76 -11.55 2.57
N PHE A 105 -11.60 -12.86 2.78
CA PHE A 105 -12.10 -13.91 1.90
C PHE A 105 -12.74 -15.01 2.75
N ALA A 106 -14.04 -15.22 2.56
CA ALA A 106 -14.84 -16.11 3.40
C ALA A 106 -14.62 -15.82 4.90
N THR A 107 -14.00 -16.74 5.64
CA THR A 107 -13.71 -16.63 7.08
C THR A 107 -12.28 -16.19 7.39
N ALA A 108 -11.45 -15.95 6.37
CA ALA A 108 -10.05 -15.56 6.53
C ALA A 108 -9.85 -14.06 6.31
N SER A 109 -9.05 -13.43 7.18
CA SER A 109 -8.66 -12.03 7.09
C SER A 109 -7.14 -11.93 7.03
N ASN A 110 -6.63 -11.26 5.99
CA ASN A 110 -5.21 -10.97 5.85
C ASN A 110 -4.96 -9.47 6.04
N TYR A 111 -3.95 -9.12 6.83
CA TYR A 111 -3.67 -7.74 7.23
C TYR A 111 -2.39 -7.25 6.58
N TYR A 112 -2.44 -6.05 6.00
CA TYR A 112 -1.31 -5.44 5.30
C TYR A 112 -1.10 -4.01 5.76
N LYS A 113 0.13 -3.68 6.16
CA LYS A 113 0.60 -2.32 6.37
C LYS A 113 0.86 -1.68 5.00
N LEU A 114 0.22 -0.54 4.74
CA LEU A 114 0.44 0.27 3.57
C LEU A 114 1.28 1.49 3.92
N THR A 115 2.25 1.79 3.06
CA THR A 115 2.97 3.07 3.08
C THR A 115 2.62 3.85 1.84
N TRP A 116 2.06 5.03 2.03
CA TRP A 116 1.71 5.98 0.99
C TRP A 116 2.84 6.99 0.80
N LYS A 117 3.11 7.34 -0.44
CA LYS A 117 4.05 8.40 -0.80
C LYS A 117 3.40 9.34 -1.80
N ARG A 118 3.61 10.65 -1.63
CA ARG A 118 3.24 11.66 -2.62
C ARG A 118 4.29 11.69 -3.74
N THR A 119 3.84 11.61 -4.99
CA THR A 119 4.69 11.73 -6.17
C THR A 119 5.02 13.19 -6.45
N ASP A 120 5.97 13.41 -7.36
CA ASP A 120 6.32 14.76 -7.83
C ASP A 120 5.13 15.43 -8.55
N ASP A 121 4.24 14.65 -9.17
CA ASP A 121 2.96 15.09 -9.74
C ASP A 121 1.86 15.34 -8.69
N ASN A 122 2.21 15.41 -7.40
CA ASN A 122 1.32 15.61 -6.27
C ASN A 122 0.26 14.52 -6.02
N LEU A 123 0.40 13.33 -6.63
CA LEU A 123 -0.52 12.21 -6.46
C LEU A 123 -0.07 11.29 -5.31
N TRP A 124 -1.04 10.77 -4.54
CA TRP A 124 -0.75 9.74 -3.53
C TRP A 124 -0.77 8.36 -4.15
N LYS A 125 0.28 7.58 -3.88
CA LYS A 125 0.39 6.19 -4.34
C LYS A 125 0.91 5.27 -3.25
N ILE A 126 0.51 4.01 -3.31
CA ILE A 126 1.05 2.95 -2.46
C ILE A 126 2.50 2.70 -2.87
N SER A 127 3.42 3.09 -2.00
CA SER A 127 4.85 2.90 -2.19
C SER A 127 5.31 1.53 -1.71
N ASN A 128 4.64 0.96 -0.70
CA ASN A 128 4.98 -0.33 -0.13
C ASN A 128 3.76 -1.01 0.50
N VAL A 129 3.70 -2.33 0.36
CA VAL A 129 2.78 -3.23 1.05
C VAL A 129 3.59 -4.23 1.87
N ALA A 130 3.25 -4.42 3.14
CA ALA A 130 3.89 -5.40 4.00
C ALA A 130 2.83 -6.17 4.79
N GLU A 131 2.89 -7.50 4.75
CA GLU A 131 2.04 -8.34 5.57
C GLU A 131 2.29 -8.08 7.07
N LYS A 132 1.20 -7.94 7.83
CA LYS A 132 1.23 -7.85 9.28
C LYS A 132 0.97 -9.26 9.81
N LYS A 133 2.07 -9.91 10.23
CA LYS A 133 2.04 -11.15 11.00
C LYS A 133 1.55 -10.90 12.42
#